data_AF-A0A958LR90-F1
#
_entry.id   AF-A0A958LR90-F1
#
_cell.length_a   1.000
_cell.length_b   1.000
_cell.length_c   1.000
_cell.angle_alpha   90.00
_cell.angle_beta   90.00
_cell.angle_gamma   90.00
#
_symmetry.space_group_name_H-M   'P 1'
#
loop_
_entity.id
_entity.type
_entity.pdbx_description
1 polymer ?
#
loop_
_entity_poly.entity_id
_entity_poly.type
_entity_poly.pdbx_seq_one_letter_code
_entity_poly.pdbx_strand_id
1 'polypeptide(L)'
;MNGKTELVAQPIEPYVLNFLSRQMDSDRYQVLPLAGDASARRYYRIVCEEDSWVLMQWEPFEANDKYPFLSVQKHFLKHGVQVPDVKCMAPELGLVMLEDLGDLTLERKFWENQNQDLALPFYLQAIDELIKIHYSATQDMDPSCTAFAIEFDTKKLLWEMNYGRQHLLEALGEVSFSDSDSKQMQSIFTDICTTLDKEPKYICHRDYHSRNLMIKLGKMRVIDFQDARMGPIQYDLVSLVHDSYVDLSEETRGAILEYYREQACDLFGLQCKDLGFQRIFNLQVIQRCFKACGSFSSFYNTRGDTRYLKYIRPTLETVVRHLEHFPEYKFFADILTDRGFLETDYEAL
;
A
#
# COMPACT_ATOMS: atom_id res chain seq x y z
N MET A 1 10.86 -32.67 8.89
CA MET A 1 10.45 -32.42 10.28
C MET A 1 9.92 -30.99 10.32
N ASN A 2 8.60 -30.84 10.39
CA ASN A 2 7.91 -29.56 10.21
C ASN A 2 8.06 -28.70 11.48
N GLY A 3 8.90 -27.67 11.40
CA GLY A 3 8.92 -26.60 12.39
C GLY A 3 7.72 -25.70 12.17
N LYS A 4 6.59 -26.01 12.82
CA LYS A 4 5.55 -25.03 13.06
C LYS A 4 6.18 -23.95 13.94
N THR A 5 6.41 -22.77 13.38
CA THR A 5 6.68 -21.56 14.16
C THR A 5 5.39 -21.25 14.92
N GLU A 6 5.26 -21.79 16.13
CA GLU A 6 4.26 -21.32 17.08
C GLU A 6 4.55 -19.84 17.31
N LEU A 7 3.67 -18.97 16.81
CA LEU A 7 3.58 -17.59 17.28
C LEU A 7 3.22 -17.66 18.76
N VAL A 8 4.24 -17.74 19.61
CA VAL A 8 4.08 -17.53 21.04
C VAL A 8 3.50 -16.13 21.17
N ALA A 9 2.21 -16.03 21.51
CA ALA A 9 1.59 -14.75 21.82
C ALA A 9 2.44 -14.10 22.90
N GLN A 10 3.19 -13.05 22.53
CA GLN A 10 3.98 -12.33 23.51
C GLN A 10 3.02 -11.81 24.58
N PRO A 11 3.33 -12.00 25.87
CA PRO A 11 2.48 -11.51 26.93
C PRO A 11 2.36 -9.99 26.80
N ILE A 12 1.12 -9.49 26.81
CA ILE A 12 0.81 -8.06 26.71
C ILE A 12 1.52 -7.32 27.84
N GLU A 13 2.21 -6.23 27.52
CA GLU A 13 3.02 -5.53 28.50
C GLU A 13 2.14 -4.88 29.60
N PRO A 14 2.59 -4.85 30.88
CA PRO A 14 1.75 -4.34 31.98
C PRO A 14 1.25 -2.91 31.82
N TYR A 15 2.01 -2.05 31.13
CA TYR A 15 1.59 -0.67 30.87
C TYR A 15 0.42 -0.58 29.89
N VAL A 16 0.32 -1.53 28.94
CA VAL A 16 -0.81 -1.64 28.02
C VAL A 16 -2.07 -2.00 28.79
N LEU A 17 -2.00 -2.97 29.70
CA LEU A 17 -3.13 -3.34 30.55
C LEU A 17 -3.56 -2.19 31.47
N ASN A 18 -2.61 -1.42 32.01
CA ASN A 18 -2.92 -0.24 32.83
C ASN A 18 -3.60 0.87 32.02
N PHE A 19 -3.17 1.08 30.78
CA PHE A 19 -3.85 2.01 29.86
C PHE A 19 -5.28 1.54 29.62
N LEU A 20 -5.49 0.26 29.25
CA LEU A 20 -6.81 -0.29 29.00
C LEU A 20 -7.72 -0.18 30.24
N SER A 21 -7.25 -0.52 31.43
CA SER A 21 -8.07 -0.42 32.66
C SER A 21 -8.48 1.01 33.01
N ARG A 22 -7.80 2.03 32.50
CA ARG A 22 -8.18 3.44 32.68
C ARG A 22 -9.19 3.93 31.64
N GLN A 23 -9.20 3.32 30.45
CA GLN A 23 -10.04 3.74 29.33
C GLN A 23 -11.33 2.92 29.20
N MET A 24 -11.37 1.76 29.85
CA MET A 24 -12.50 0.84 29.81
C MET A 24 -13.31 0.97 31.10
N ASP A 25 -14.64 1.07 30.96
CA ASP A 25 -15.57 1.13 32.09
C ASP A 25 -15.78 -0.24 32.78
N SER A 26 -15.13 -1.29 32.28
CA SER A 26 -15.28 -2.67 32.72
C SER A 26 -13.94 -3.39 32.77
N ASP A 27 -13.73 -4.19 33.81
CA ASP A 27 -12.58 -5.10 33.94
C ASP A 27 -12.75 -6.38 33.10
N ARG A 28 -13.88 -6.55 32.41
CA ARG A 28 -14.18 -7.71 31.56
C ARG A 28 -13.93 -7.38 30.10
N TYR A 29 -12.66 -7.41 29.70
CA TYR A 29 -12.27 -7.29 28.30
C TYR A 29 -11.31 -8.41 27.90
N GLN A 30 -11.29 -8.73 26.61
CA GLN A 30 -10.32 -9.62 25.98
C GLN A 30 -9.39 -8.82 25.10
N VAL A 31 -8.12 -9.20 25.08
CA VAL A 31 -7.11 -8.60 24.21
C VAL A 31 -6.61 -9.69 23.28
N LEU A 32 -6.96 -9.57 22.00
CA LEU A 32 -6.64 -10.54 20.96
C LEU A 32 -5.58 -9.94 20.03
N PRO A 33 -4.42 -10.57 19.84
CA PRO A 33 -3.44 -10.08 18.88
C PRO A 33 -4.03 -10.14 17.46
N LEU A 34 -3.87 -9.06 16.70
CA LEU A 34 -4.16 -9.04 15.27
C LEU A 34 -2.87 -9.30 14.50
N ALA A 35 -2.96 -10.10 13.44
CA ALA A 35 -1.82 -10.35 12.57
C ALA A 35 -1.41 -9.03 11.89
N GLY A 36 -0.17 -8.58 12.13
CA GLY A 36 0.40 -7.45 11.39
C GLY A 36 0.94 -7.89 10.03
N ASP A 37 0.80 -7.03 9.02
CA ASP A 37 1.46 -7.17 7.73
C ASP A 37 2.83 -6.46 7.80
N ALA A 38 3.93 -7.23 7.83
CA ALA A 38 5.35 -6.86 7.80
C ALA A 38 5.85 -5.61 8.61
N SER A 39 5.00 -4.99 9.41
CA SER A 39 5.22 -3.71 10.09
C SER A 39 5.88 -3.90 11.46
N ALA A 40 6.55 -2.85 11.93
CA ALA A 40 7.04 -2.76 13.30
C ALA A 40 5.91 -2.50 14.31
N ARG A 41 4.73 -2.06 13.84
CA ARG A 41 3.56 -1.78 14.68
C ARG A 41 2.87 -3.07 15.08
N ARG A 42 2.39 -3.12 16.32
CA ARG A 42 1.57 -4.22 16.85
C ARG A 42 0.14 -3.75 16.98
N TYR A 43 -0.79 -4.63 16.64
CA TYR A 43 -2.21 -4.35 16.73
C TYR A 43 -2.89 -5.40 17.59
N TYR A 44 -3.81 -4.96 18.45
CA TYR A 44 -4.64 -5.84 19.27
C TYR A 44 -6.09 -5.44 19.13
N ARG A 45 -6.97 -6.41 18.95
CA ARG A 45 -8.41 -6.22 19.10
C ARG A 45 -8.77 -6.31 20.57
N ILE A 46 -9.36 -5.25 21.09
CA ILE A 46 -9.89 -5.16 22.45
C ILE A 46 -11.39 -5.41 22.35
N VAL A 47 -11.88 -6.49 22.94
CA VAL A 47 -13.31 -6.84 22.96
C VAL A 47 -13.83 -6.64 24.37
N CYS A 48 -14.86 -5.81 24.54
CA CYS A 48 -15.51 -5.60 25.82
C CYS A 48 -17.02 -5.60 25.61
N GLU A 49 -17.68 -6.62 26.17
CA GLU A 49 -19.11 -6.85 25.98
C GLU A 49 -19.49 -6.94 24.49
N GLU A 50 -20.32 -6.02 24.00
CA GLU A 50 -20.75 -5.96 22.59
C GLU A 50 -19.88 -5.04 21.72
N ASP A 51 -18.96 -4.30 22.34
CA ASP A 51 -18.09 -3.34 21.66
C ASP A 51 -16.69 -3.89 21.41
N SER A 52 -16.05 -3.38 20.36
CA SER A 52 -14.65 -3.65 20.08
C SER A 52 -13.89 -2.45 19.53
N TRP A 53 -12.59 -2.46 19.79
CA TRP A 53 -11.62 -1.45 19.37
C TRP A 53 -10.33 -2.09 18.90
N VAL A 54 -9.55 -1.36 18.11
CA VAL A 54 -8.19 -1.75 17.73
C VAL A 54 -7.19 -0.88 18.47
N LEU A 55 -6.36 -1.49 19.30
CA LEU A 55 -5.22 -0.83 19.92
C LEU A 55 -4.00 -0.97 19.01
N MET A 56 -3.53 0.14 18.48
CA MET A 56 -2.22 0.25 17.84
C MET A 56 -1.16 0.55 18.89
N GLN A 57 -0.09 -0.25 18.89
CA GLN A 57 1.11 -0.06 19.70
C GLN A 57 2.32 0.14 18.80
N TRP A 58 3.05 1.23 19.02
CA TRP A 58 4.31 1.54 18.36
C TRP A 58 5.28 2.24 19.32
N GLU A 59 6.22 3.02 18.81
CA GLU A 59 7.14 3.81 19.62
C GLU A 59 6.44 5.03 20.24
N PRO A 60 6.86 5.50 21.43
CA PRO A 60 6.35 6.73 22.02
C PRO A 60 6.47 7.91 21.07
N PHE A 61 5.46 8.77 21.07
CA PHE A 61 5.37 9.93 20.18
C PHE A 61 4.84 11.16 20.93
N GLU A 62 4.99 12.33 20.32
CA GLU A 62 4.38 13.56 20.83
C GLU A 62 2.93 13.66 20.33
N ALA A 63 1.96 13.90 21.24
CA ALA A 63 0.57 14.20 20.86
C ALA A 63 0.44 15.60 20.26
N ASN A 64 1.04 15.79 19.09
CA ASN A 64 0.87 16.96 18.27
C ASN A 64 0.49 16.54 16.85
N ASP A 65 0.11 17.52 16.03
CA ASP A 65 -0.31 17.28 14.66
C ASP A 65 0.87 16.90 13.73
N LYS A 66 2.08 16.67 14.27
CA LYS A 66 3.25 16.21 13.49
C LYS A 66 3.42 14.70 13.52
N TYR A 67 2.72 13.98 14.41
CA TYR A 67 2.75 12.53 14.37
C TYR A 67 1.99 12.04 13.13
N PRO A 68 2.65 11.39 12.14
CA PRO A 68 2.10 11.22 10.80
C PRO A 68 0.73 10.55 10.75
N PHE A 69 0.51 9.55 11.61
CA PHE A 69 -0.79 8.88 11.69
C PHE A 69 -1.91 9.85 12.09
N LEU A 70 -1.75 10.60 13.18
CA LEU A 70 -2.80 11.53 13.66
C LEU A 70 -2.97 12.72 12.72
N SER A 71 -1.87 13.21 12.17
CA SER A 71 -1.83 14.30 11.19
C SER A 71 -2.69 13.98 9.97
N VAL A 72 -2.40 12.86 9.29
CA VAL A 72 -3.11 12.43 8.09
C VAL A 72 -4.54 11.99 8.42
N GLN A 73 -4.77 11.28 9.54
CA GLN A 73 -6.11 10.85 9.95
C GLN A 73 -7.06 12.04 10.09
N LYS A 74 -6.65 13.09 10.81
CA LYS A 74 -7.47 14.30 11.00
C LYS A 74 -7.75 15.00 9.69
N HIS A 75 -6.75 15.10 8.82
CA HIS A 75 -6.88 15.71 7.50
C HIS A 75 -7.88 14.93 6.64
N PHE A 76 -7.73 13.62 6.55
CA PHE A 76 -8.61 12.75 5.79
C PHE A 76 -10.05 12.80 6.29
N LEU A 77 -10.24 12.75 7.61
CA LEU A 77 -11.57 12.88 8.24
C LEU A 77 -12.23 14.23 7.92
N LYS A 78 -11.48 15.33 7.99
CA LYS A 78 -11.93 16.70 7.64
C LYS A 78 -12.44 16.77 6.18
N HIS A 79 -11.85 15.99 5.28
CA HIS A 79 -12.24 15.92 3.87
C HIS A 79 -13.20 14.77 3.54
N GLY A 80 -13.79 14.13 4.56
CA GLY A 80 -14.82 13.11 4.39
C GLY A 80 -14.32 11.76 3.88
N VAL A 81 -12.99 11.55 3.86
CA VAL A 81 -12.39 10.24 3.64
C VAL A 81 -12.75 9.37 4.84
N GLN A 82 -13.25 8.17 4.57
CA GLN A 82 -13.71 7.26 5.62
C GLN A 82 -12.51 6.54 6.27
N VAL A 83 -11.92 7.13 7.30
CA VAL A 83 -10.82 6.56 8.12
C VAL A 83 -11.35 6.13 9.49
N PRO A 84 -10.68 5.21 10.22
CA PRO A 84 -11.10 4.83 11.57
C PRO A 84 -11.03 6.03 12.52
N ASP A 85 -12.02 6.14 13.41
CA ASP A 85 -12.02 7.13 14.47
C ASP A 85 -10.94 6.82 15.52
N VAL A 86 -10.35 7.88 16.07
CA VAL A 86 -9.42 7.78 17.20
C VAL A 86 -10.21 7.97 18.50
N LYS A 87 -10.34 6.92 19.31
CA LYS A 87 -11.08 6.97 20.58
C LYS A 87 -10.29 7.66 21.68
N CYS A 88 -9.05 7.22 21.91
CA CYS A 88 -8.16 7.74 22.93
C CYS A 88 -6.71 7.32 22.64
N MET A 89 -5.75 7.91 23.34
CA MET A 89 -4.32 7.64 23.14
C MET A 89 -3.51 7.84 24.43
N ALA A 90 -2.36 7.18 24.52
CA ALA A 90 -1.30 7.43 25.48
C ALA A 90 0.03 7.60 24.70
N PRO A 91 0.34 8.81 24.23
CA PRO A 91 1.48 9.10 23.35
C PRO A 91 2.82 8.71 23.97
N GLU A 92 2.99 8.96 25.27
CA GLU A 92 4.18 8.60 26.04
C GLU A 92 4.42 7.09 26.14
N LEU A 93 3.38 6.29 25.87
CA LEU A 93 3.42 4.84 25.82
C LEU A 93 3.37 4.28 24.37
N GLY A 94 3.25 5.15 23.36
CA GLY A 94 3.11 4.74 21.96
C GLY A 94 1.79 4.05 21.63
N LEU A 95 0.71 4.38 22.36
CA LEU A 95 -0.59 3.70 22.26
C LEU A 95 -1.65 4.60 21.62
N VAL A 96 -2.39 4.07 20.65
CA VAL A 96 -3.56 4.71 20.04
C VAL A 96 -4.69 3.69 19.94
N MET A 97 -5.85 4.01 20.52
CA MET A 97 -7.06 3.19 20.46
C MET A 97 -7.97 3.72 19.36
N LEU A 98 -8.31 2.84 18.42
CA LEU A 98 -9.03 3.14 17.19
C LEU A 98 -10.39 2.42 17.15
N GLU A 99 -11.30 2.93 16.34
CA GLU A 99 -12.47 2.20 15.88
C GLU A 99 -12.07 0.83 15.32
N ASP A 100 -12.76 -0.23 15.74
CA ASP A 100 -12.62 -1.54 15.10
C ASP A 100 -13.44 -1.60 13.81
N LEU A 101 -12.76 -1.85 12.70
CA LEU A 101 -13.37 -1.94 11.38
C LEU A 101 -13.83 -3.35 11.00
N GLY A 102 -13.64 -4.33 11.89
CA GLY A 102 -13.89 -5.73 11.63
C GLY A 102 -12.75 -6.39 10.84
N ASP A 103 -13.05 -7.50 10.15
CA ASP A 103 -12.05 -8.35 9.48
C ASP A 103 -12.26 -8.47 7.96
N LEU A 104 -13.21 -7.72 7.40
CA LEU A 104 -13.56 -7.81 5.99
C LEU A 104 -12.75 -6.79 5.19
N THR A 105 -11.59 -7.20 4.70
CA THR A 105 -10.82 -6.45 3.69
C THR A 105 -11.47 -6.57 2.31
N LEU A 106 -11.13 -5.67 1.39
CA LEU A 106 -11.51 -5.78 -0.02
C LEU A 106 -10.88 -7.03 -0.66
N GLU A 107 -9.65 -7.38 -0.28
CA GLU A 107 -8.98 -8.64 -0.69
C GLU A 107 -9.85 -9.85 -0.33
N ARG A 108 -10.28 -9.93 0.95
CA ARG A 108 -11.12 -11.02 1.42
C ARG A 108 -12.46 -11.04 0.71
N LYS A 109 -13.08 -9.87 0.51
CA LYS A 109 -14.36 -9.75 -0.19
C LYS A 109 -14.26 -10.26 -1.64
N PHE A 110 -13.15 -9.98 -2.32
CA PHE A 110 -12.86 -10.48 -3.66
C PHE A 110 -12.81 -12.01 -3.67
N TRP A 111 -12.03 -12.63 -2.78
CA TRP A 111 -11.85 -14.08 -2.75
C TRP A 111 -13.06 -14.88 -2.24
N GLU A 112 -13.89 -14.31 -1.35
CA GLU A 112 -15.10 -14.98 -0.82
C GLU A 112 -16.13 -15.31 -1.90
N ASN A 113 -16.17 -14.54 -2.99
CA ASN A 113 -17.24 -14.64 -3.98
C ASN A 113 -16.82 -15.36 -5.28
N GLN A 114 -15.50 -15.55 -5.51
CA GLN A 114 -14.91 -16.04 -6.77
C GLN A 114 -15.50 -15.42 -8.06
N ASN A 115 -16.21 -14.31 -7.91
CA ASN A 115 -16.92 -13.59 -8.94
C ASN A 115 -16.60 -12.12 -8.73
N GLN A 116 -15.86 -11.56 -9.67
CA GLN A 116 -15.37 -10.18 -9.60
C GLN A 116 -16.52 -9.18 -9.65
N ASP A 117 -17.65 -9.52 -10.28
CA ASP A 117 -18.84 -8.65 -10.36
C ASP A 117 -19.42 -8.31 -8.99
N LEU A 118 -19.29 -9.22 -8.01
CA LEU A 118 -19.76 -9.01 -6.65
C LEU A 118 -18.80 -8.15 -5.80
N ALA A 119 -17.54 -8.06 -6.22
CA ALA A 119 -16.54 -7.21 -5.58
C ALA A 119 -16.46 -5.82 -6.23
N LEU A 120 -16.76 -5.70 -7.52
CA LEU A 120 -16.67 -4.46 -8.29
C LEU A 120 -17.36 -3.27 -7.61
N PRO A 121 -18.58 -3.36 -7.05
CA PRO A 121 -19.19 -2.23 -6.33
C PRO A 121 -18.33 -1.69 -5.18
N PHE A 122 -17.55 -2.53 -4.51
CA PHE A 122 -16.65 -2.12 -3.44
C PHE A 122 -15.36 -1.50 -3.98
N TYR A 123 -14.87 -1.92 -5.15
CA TYR A 123 -13.80 -1.21 -5.85
C TYR A 123 -14.24 0.19 -6.29
N LEU A 124 -15.49 0.36 -6.75
CA LEU A 124 -16.01 1.69 -7.09
C LEU A 124 -16.10 2.59 -5.83
N GLN A 125 -16.55 2.05 -4.69
CA GLN A 125 -16.48 2.79 -3.42
C GLN A 125 -15.05 3.13 -3.00
N ALA A 126 -14.07 2.26 -3.25
CA ALA A 126 -12.66 2.58 -3.02
C ALA A 126 -12.21 3.73 -3.92
N ILE A 127 -12.63 3.76 -5.19
CA ILE A 127 -12.37 4.91 -6.07
C ILE A 127 -13.02 6.19 -5.53
N ASP A 128 -14.24 6.14 -5.01
CA ASP A 128 -14.89 7.31 -4.41
C ASP A 128 -14.08 7.87 -3.22
N GLU A 129 -13.54 7.01 -2.35
CA GLU A 129 -12.64 7.43 -1.27
C GLU A 129 -11.31 7.97 -1.81
N LEU A 130 -10.75 7.35 -2.85
CA LEU A 130 -9.49 7.76 -3.46
C LEU A 130 -9.60 9.14 -4.12
N ILE A 131 -10.73 9.45 -4.75
CA ILE A 131 -10.99 10.78 -5.34
C ILE A 131 -11.01 11.87 -4.25
N LYS A 132 -11.57 11.59 -3.07
CA LYS A 132 -11.52 12.53 -1.95
C LYS A 132 -10.09 12.79 -1.51
N ILE A 133 -9.25 11.74 -1.43
CA ILE A 133 -7.82 11.85 -1.09
C ILE A 133 -7.09 12.68 -2.16
N HIS A 134 -7.20 12.28 -3.43
CA HIS A 134 -6.50 12.92 -4.53
C HIS A 134 -6.89 14.38 -4.71
N TYR A 135 -8.16 14.75 -4.50
CA TYR A 135 -8.61 16.11 -4.84
C TYR A 135 -9.04 16.94 -3.65
N SER A 136 -10.09 16.52 -2.93
CA SER A 136 -10.64 17.34 -1.84
C SER A 136 -9.61 17.56 -0.73
N ALA A 137 -8.88 16.51 -0.35
CA ALA A 137 -7.83 16.59 0.66
C ALA A 137 -6.56 17.29 0.13
N THR A 138 -6.20 17.11 -1.13
CA THR A 138 -5.03 17.81 -1.71
C THR A 138 -5.25 19.32 -1.84
N GLN A 139 -6.45 19.75 -2.23
CA GLN A 139 -6.75 21.18 -2.45
C GLN A 139 -6.60 22.01 -1.18
N ASP A 140 -6.90 21.41 -0.03
CA ASP A 140 -6.66 22.01 1.27
C ASP A 140 -5.24 21.70 1.73
N MET A 141 -4.28 22.50 1.23
CA MET A 141 -2.84 22.40 1.53
C MET A 141 -2.51 22.81 2.98
N ASP A 142 -3.16 22.18 3.96
CA ASP A 142 -2.96 22.40 5.38
C ASP A 142 -1.52 21.99 5.78
N PRO A 143 -0.64 22.92 6.17
CA PRO A 143 0.76 22.62 6.48
C PRO A 143 0.94 21.75 7.73
N SER A 144 -0.13 21.56 8.52
CA SER A 144 -0.12 20.62 9.65
C SER A 144 -0.19 19.16 9.19
N CYS A 145 -0.73 18.90 7.98
CA CYS A 145 -0.80 17.57 7.41
C CYS A 145 0.58 17.13 6.86
N THR A 146 1.16 16.08 7.46
CA THR A 146 2.51 15.59 7.11
C THR A 146 2.61 15.06 5.67
N ALA A 147 1.49 14.74 5.03
CA ALA A 147 1.47 14.30 3.63
C ALA A 147 2.00 15.37 2.66
N PHE A 148 1.88 16.67 3.01
CA PHE A 148 2.44 17.76 2.19
C PHE A 148 3.94 17.99 2.40
N ALA A 149 4.55 17.39 3.43
CA ALA A 149 5.96 17.61 3.76
C ALA A 149 6.92 16.69 3.01
N ILE A 150 6.40 15.63 2.40
CA ILE A 150 7.17 14.61 1.68
C ILE A 150 6.50 14.29 0.35
N GLU A 151 7.30 13.82 -0.60
CA GLU A 151 6.81 13.54 -1.94
C GLU A 151 7.52 12.34 -2.59
N PHE A 152 6.89 11.83 -3.65
CA PHE A 152 7.51 10.95 -4.63
C PHE A 152 8.33 11.79 -5.62
N ASP A 153 9.46 12.31 -5.13
CA ASP A 153 10.48 12.89 -6.00
C ASP A 153 11.27 11.79 -6.73
N THR A 154 12.07 12.20 -7.72
CA THR A 154 12.96 11.31 -8.46
C THR A 154 13.81 10.47 -7.50
N LYS A 155 14.33 11.08 -6.42
CA LYS A 155 15.20 10.40 -5.45
C LYS A 155 14.46 9.27 -4.73
N LYS A 156 13.23 9.49 -4.28
CA LYS A 156 12.42 8.51 -3.56
C LYS A 156 11.99 7.38 -4.49
N LEU A 157 11.51 7.68 -5.69
CA LEU A 157 11.12 6.67 -6.68
C LEU A 157 12.33 5.82 -7.11
N LEU A 158 13.48 6.45 -7.32
CA LEU A 158 14.71 5.77 -7.70
C LEU A 158 15.26 4.89 -6.57
N TRP A 159 15.16 5.34 -5.32
CA TRP A 159 15.47 4.52 -4.16
C TRP A 159 14.61 3.25 -4.14
N GLU A 160 13.31 3.35 -4.44
CA GLU A 160 12.41 2.19 -4.50
C GLU A 160 12.78 1.21 -5.63
N MET A 161 13.12 1.72 -6.82
CA MET A 161 13.60 0.89 -7.93
C MET A 161 14.91 0.19 -7.59
N ASN A 162 15.85 0.91 -6.97
CA ASN A 162 17.13 0.33 -6.54
C ASN A 162 16.97 -0.70 -5.43
N TYR A 163 15.99 -0.52 -4.54
CA TYR A 163 15.61 -1.54 -3.56
C TYR A 163 15.11 -2.82 -4.24
N GLY A 164 14.32 -2.67 -5.31
CA GLY A 164 13.92 -3.78 -6.18
C GLY A 164 15.10 -4.48 -6.83
N ARG A 165 16.02 -3.73 -7.45
CA ARG A 165 17.24 -4.30 -8.01
C ARG A 165 18.05 -5.08 -6.96
N GLN A 166 18.28 -4.50 -5.79
CA GLN A 166 19.08 -5.12 -4.73
C GLN A 166 18.45 -6.43 -4.23
N HIS A 167 17.16 -6.41 -3.87
CA HIS A 167 16.54 -7.55 -3.20
C HIS A 167 15.98 -8.60 -4.16
N LEU A 168 15.42 -8.19 -5.30
CA LEU A 168 14.89 -9.12 -6.28
C LEU A 168 15.99 -9.58 -7.23
N LEU A 169 16.67 -8.66 -7.92
CA LEU A 169 17.56 -9.06 -9.02
C LEU A 169 18.88 -9.62 -8.50
N GLU A 170 19.55 -8.90 -7.60
CA GLU A 170 20.89 -9.25 -7.12
C GLU A 170 20.84 -10.32 -6.03
N ALA A 171 19.99 -10.17 -5.01
CA ALA A 171 19.96 -11.10 -3.88
C ALA A 171 19.12 -12.37 -4.14
N LEU A 172 17.91 -12.25 -4.67
CA LEU A 172 17.03 -13.41 -4.91
C LEU A 172 17.33 -14.09 -6.26
N GLY A 173 17.56 -13.30 -7.31
CA GLY A 173 17.86 -13.79 -8.65
C GLY A 173 19.36 -14.02 -8.93
N GLU A 174 20.23 -13.76 -7.95
CA GLU A 174 21.68 -13.94 -8.03
C GLU A 174 22.33 -13.25 -9.26
N VAL A 175 21.71 -12.18 -9.76
CA VAL A 175 22.18 -11.46 -10.95
C VAL A 175 23.40 -10.61 -10.60
N SER A 176 24.53 -10.94 -11.21
CA SER A 176 25.72 -10.08 -11.20
C SER A 176 25.70 -9.12 -12.40
N PHE A 177 25.71 -7.82 -12.13
CA PHE A 177 25.77 -6.77 -13.15
C PHE A 177 27.22 -6.37 -13.45
N SER A 178 27.58 -6.27 -14.73
CA SER A 178 28.82 -5.57 -15.12
C SER A 178 28.69 -4.06 -14.87
N ASP A 179 29.81 -3.33 -14.84
CA ASP A 179 29.78 -1.87 -14.70
C ASP A 179 28.95 -1.19 -15.80
N SER A 180 28.97 -1.74 -17.03
CA SER A 180 28.20 -1.23 -18.15
C SER A 180 26.71 -1.48 -17.95
N ASP A 181 26.34 -2.71 -17.60
CA ASP A 181 24.94 -3.11 -17.37
C ASP A 181 24.34 -2.34 -16.20
N SER A 182 25.11 -2.17 -15.12
CA SER A 182 24.71 -1.40 -13.94
C SER A 182 24.41 0.06 -14.30
N LYS A 183 25.26 0.70 -15.12
CA LYS A 183 25.03 2.07 -15.61
C LYS A 183 23.81 2.17 -16.52
N GLN A 184 23.61 1.20 -17.41
CA GLN A 184 22.47 1.18 -18.31
C GLN A 184 21.14 1.02 -17.55
N MET A 185 21.07 0.07 -16.61
CA MET A 185 19.91 -0.12 -15.74
C MET A 185 19.62 1.14 -14.92
N GLN A 186 20.66 1.74 -14.33
CA GLN A 186 20.52 2.97 -13.55
C GLN A 186 20.00 4.14 -14.40
N SER A 187 20.43 4.24 -15.67
CA SER A 187 19.92 5.25 -16.61
C SER A 187 18.44 5.06 -16.89
N ILE A 188 18.00 3.81 -17.12
CA ILE A 188 16.59 3.47 -17.35
C ILE A 188 15.74 3.83 -16.12
N PHE A 189 16.17 3.40 -14.93
CA PHE A 189 15.44 3.72 -13.69
C PHE A 189 15.34 5.23 -13.47
N THR A 190 16.42 5.96 -13.74
CA THR A 190 16.45 7.43 -13.60
C THR A 190 15.49 8.08 -14.59
N ASP A 191 15.45 7.64 -15.85
CA ASP A 191 14.53 8.17 -16.87
C ASP A 191 13.05 7.95 -16.50
N ILE A 192 12.70 6.74 -16.06
CA ILE A 192 11.34 6.42 -15.57
C ILE A 192 10.98 7.32 -14.39
N CYS A 193 11.84 7.38 -13.36
CA CYS A 193 11.55 8.11 -12.13
C CYS A 193 11.48 9.63 -12.35
N THR A 194 12.37 10.19 -13.18
CA THR A 194 12.34 11.63 -13.50
C THR A 194 11.14 12.01 -14.36
N THR A 195 10.62 11.09 -15.17
CA THR A 195 9.37 11.30 -15.91
C THR A 195 8.19 11.34 -14.96
N LEU A 196 8.07 10.38 -14.04
CA LEU A 196 6.99 10.32 -13.05
C LEU A 196 6.99 11.52 -12.08
N ASP A 197 8.17 11.99 -11.66
CA ASP A 197 8.32 13.15 -10.76
C ASP A 197 7.81 14.48 -11.36
N LYS A 198 7.82 14.61 -12.70
CA LYS A 198 7.34 15.81 -13.40
C LYS A 198 5.81 15.92 -13.45
N GLU A 199 5.11 14.84 -13.13
CA GLU A 199 3.66 14.83 -13.14
C GLU A 199 3.08 15.69 -12.02
N PRO A 200 1.86 16.24 -12.19
CA PRO A 200 1.18 16.95 -11.13
C PRO A 200 1.04 16.07 -9.87
N LYS A 201 1.42 16.64 -8.72
CA LYS A 201 1.44 15.92 -7.45
C LYS A 201 0.18 16.18 -6.65
N TYR A 202 -0.42 15.10 -6.16
CA TYR A 202 -1.56 15.07 -5.26
C TYR A 202 -1.22 14.20 -4.05
N ILE A 203 -2.01 14.27 -2.97
CA ILE A 203 -1.82 13.32 -1.87
C ILE A 203 -2.05 11.92 -2.41
N CYS A 204 -1.04 11.06 -2.32
CA CYS A 204 -1.12 9.63 -2.51
C CYS A 204 -1.07 8.95 -1.14
N HIS A 205 -1.95 7.98 -0.92
CA HIS A 205 -1.91 7.04 0.20
C HIS A 205 -0.67 6.12 0.17
N ARG A 206 -0.09 5.88 -1.03
CA ARG A 206 1.10 5.03 -1.31
C ARG A 206 0.85 3.52 -1.24
N ASP A 207 0.14 3.04 -0.23
CA ASP A 207 -0.20 1.61 -0.08
C ASP A 207 -1.71 1.36 -0.24
N TYR A 208 -2.33 1.96 -1.27
CA TYR A 208 -3.77 1.89 -1.57
C TYR A 208 -4.19 0.60 -2.28
N HIS A 209 -3.89 -0.55 -1.66
CA HIS A 209 -4.25 -1.88 -2.17
C HIS A 209 -5.35 -2.53 -1.33
N SER A 210 -5.94 -3.61 -1.83
CA SER A 210 -7.16 -4.25 -1.28
C SER A 210 -7.05 -4.75 0.17
N ARG A 211 -5.83 -4.94 0.69
CA ARG A 211 -5.59 -5.25 2.12
C ARG A 211 -5.74 -4.05 3.07
N ASN A 212 -5.55 -2.83 2.56
CA ASN A 212 -5.65 -1.59 3.33
C ASN A 212 -7.01 -0.89 3.15
N LEU A 213 -7.96 -1.62 2.56
CA LEU A 213 -9.32 -1.20 2.27
C LEU A 213 -10.28 -2.15 2.99
N MET A 214 -10.97 -1.63 4.02
CA MET A 214 -11.86 -2.37 4.89
C MET A 214 -13.31 -2.08 4.55
N ILE A 215 -14.20 -3.06 4.75
CA ILE A 215 -15.64 -2.92 4.51
C ILE A 215 -16.36 -3.08 5.84
N LYS A 216 -16.90 -1.97 6.36
CA LYS A 216 -17.71 -1.95 7.59
C LYS A 216 -19.12 -1.50 7.27
N LEU A 217 -20.11 -2.33 7.62
CA LEU A 217 -21.54 -2.05 7.36
C LEU A 217 -21.82 -1.67 5.89
N GLY A 218 -21.16 -2.36 4.96
CA GLY A 218 -21.30 -2.13 3.52
C GLY A 218 -20.61 -0.89 2.96
N LYS A 219 -19.83 -0.16 3.78
CA LYS A 219 -19.12 1.06 3.39
C LYS A 219 -17.60 0.85 3.43
N MET A 220 -16.91 1.45 2.46
CA MET A 220 -15.46 1.47 2.41
C MET A 220 -14.84 2.27 3.55
N ARG A 221 -13.69 1.79 4.04
CA ARG A 221 -12.88 2.39 5.10
C ARG A 221 -11.40 2.24 4.74
N VAL A 222 -10.62 3.30 4.87
CA VAL A 222 -9.21 3.35 4.50
C VAL A 222 -8.34 3.29 5.75
N ILE A 223 -7.32 2.42 5.73
CA ILE A 223 -6.33 2.27 6.81
C ILE A 223 -4.91 2.34 6.25
N ASP A 224 -3.90 2.45 7.13
CA ASP A 224 -2.47 2.45 6.76
C ASP A 224 -2.02 3.68 5.93
N PHE A 225 -2.69 4.82 6.14
CA PHE A 225 -2.46 6.08 5.42
C PHE A 225 -1.34 6.96 5.99
N GLN A 226 -0.69 6.57 7.10
CA GLN A 226 0.29 7.43 7.78
C GLN A 226 1.55 7.76 6.95
N ASP A 227 1.83 6.96 5.92
CA ASP A 227 2.94 7.18 5.00
C ASP A 227 2.53 7.97 3.74
N ALA A 228 1.32 8.53 3.74
CA ALA A 228 0.79 9.36 2.66
C ALA A 228 1.72 10.53 2.35
N ARG A 229 1.78 10.89 1.07
CA ARG A 229 2.74 11.86 0.54
C ARG A 229 2.31 12.39 -0.80
N MET A 230 2.88 13.50 -1.25
CA MET A 230 2.59 14.06 -2.56
C MET A 230 3.16 13.18 -3.70
N GLY A 231 2.40 12.95 -4.78
CA GLY A 231 2.85 12.19 -5.95
C GLY A 231 1.83 12.11 -7.07
N PRO A 232 2.15 11.42 -8.18
CA PRO A 232 1.22 11.23 -9.28
C PRO A 232 0.03 10.35 -8.84
N ILE A 233 -1.18 10.73 -9.25
CA ILE A 233 -2.43 9.98 -8.95
C ILE A 233 -2.37 8.52 -9.44
N GLN A 234 -1.57 8.26 -10.48
CA GLN A 234 -1.38 6.93 -11.02
C GLN A 234 -0.75 5.97 -9.99
N TYR A 235 0.00 6.47 -9.00
CA TYR A 235 0.68 5.61 -8.02
C TYR A 235 -0.32 4.78 -7.21
N ASP A 236 -1.38 5.40 -6.69
CA ASP A 236 -2.42 4.69 -5.93
C ASP A 236 -3.36 3.92 -6.85
N LEU A 237 -3.70 4.45 -8.04
CA LEU A 237 -4.52 3.74 -9.01
C LEU A 237 -3.88 2.42 -9.43
N VAL A 238 -2.57 2.42 -9.71
CA VAL A 238 -1.82 1.21 -10.02
C VAL A 238 -1.81 0.27 -8.82
N SER A 239 -1.66 0.78 -7.60
CA SER A 239 -1.68 -0.03 -6.38
C SER A 239 -2.99 -0.78 -6.17
N LEU A 240 -4.11 -0.22 -6.65
CA LEU A 240 -5.44 -0.84 -6.58
C LEU A 240 -5.74 -1.77 -7.78
N VAL A 241 -5.43 -1.32 -8.99
CA VAL A 241 -5.82 -1.98 -10.26
C VAL A 241 -4.86 -3.13 -10.61
N HIS A 242 -3.57 -2.96 -10.33
CA HIS A 242 -2.54 -4.00 -10.44
C HIS A 242 -2.09 -4.51 -9.07
N ASP A 243 -3.05 -4.61 -8.15
CA ASP A 243 -2.84 -5.16 -6.81
C ASP A 243 -2.33 -6.62 -6.90
N SER A 244 -1.15 -6.87 -6.34
CA SER A 244 -0.50 -8.18 -6.32
C SER A 244 -1.28 -9.26 -5.56
N TYR A 245 -2.23 -8.89 -4.70
CA TYR A 245 -2.95 -9.81 -3.81
C TYR A 245 -4.22 -10.42 -4.41
N VAL A 246 -4.67 -9.90 -5.55
CA VAL A 246 -5.90 -10.30 -6.24
C VAL A 246 -5.66 -10.45 -7.73
N ASP A 247 -6.42 -11.33 -8.39
CA ASP A 247 -6.30 -11.54 -9.83
C ASP A 247 -7.45 -10.85 -10.58
N LEU A 248 -7.39 -9.52 -10.67
CA LEU A 248 -8.39 -8.73 -11.40
C LEU A 248 -8.26 -8.97 -12.91
N SER A 249 -9.40 -9.27 -13.55
CA SER A 249 -9.47 -9.38 -15.01
C SER A 249 -9.20 -8.03 -15.68
N GLU A 250 -8.71 -8.03 -16.92
CA GLU A 250 -8.50 -6.80 -17.69
C GLU A 250 -9.78 -5.97 -17.85
N GLU A 251 -10.93 -6.63 -17.95
CA GLU A 251 -12.24 -5.98 -18.05
C GLU A 251 -12.59 -5.25 -16.74
N THR A 252 -12.37 -5.91 -15.59
CA THR A 252 -12.55 -5.29 -14.26
C THR A 252 -11.58 -4.13 -14.05
N ARG A 253 -10.30 -4.29 -14.42
CA ARG A 253 -9.28 -3.24 -14.35
C ARG A 253 -9.70 -2.01 -15.16
N GLY A 254 -10.13 -2.24 -16.40
CA GLY A 254 -10.64 -1.19 -17.29
C GLY A 254 -11.84 -0.46 -16.71
N ALA A 255 -12.82 -1.19 -16.16
CA ALA A 255 -14.01 -0.61 -15.55
C ALA A 255 -13.69 0.28 -14.34
N ILE A 256 -12.80 -0.17 -13.44
CA ILE A 256 -12.37 0.61 -12.27
C ILE A 256 -11.66 1.89 -12.72
N LEU A 257 -10.74 1.78 -13.68
CA LEU A 257 -9.94 2.91 -14.15
C LEU A 257 -10.81 3.92 -14.90
N GLU A 258 -11.76 3.48 -15.73
CA GLU A 258 -12.67 4.37 -16.43
C GLU A 258 -13.60 5.10 -15.47
N TYR A 259 -14.15 4.39 -14.46
CA TYR A 259 -14.96 5.02 -13.42
C TYR A 259 -14.20 6.14 -12.70
N TYR A 260 -12.93 5.92 -12.35
CA TYR A 260 -12.10 6.99 -11.76
C TYR A 260 -11.98 8.20 -12.69
N ARG A 261 -11.72 7.97 -13.99
CA ARG A 261 -11.55 9.06 -14.96
C ARG A 261 -12.83 9.85 -15.15
N GLU A 262 -13.99 9.18 -15.25
CA GLU A 262 -15.29 9.84 -15.37
C GLU A 262 -15.57 10.74 -14.17
N GLN A 263 -15.45 10.19 -12.96
CA GLN A 263 -15.70 10.93 -11.72
C GLN A 263 -14.70 12.09 -11.52
N ALA A 264 -13.42 11.88 -11.82
CA ALA A 264 -12.40 12.91 -11.71
C ALA A 264 -12.55 14.02 -12.77
N CYS A 265 -12.97 13.68 -14.00
CA CYS A 265 -13.30 14.66 -15.04
C CYS A 265 -14.46 15.54 -14.60
N ASP A 266 -15.55 14.93 -14.14
CA ASP A 266 -16.79 15.63 -13.80
C ASP A 266 -16.61 16.58 -12.61
N LEU A 267 -15.81 16.18 -11.62
CA LEU A 267 -15.62 16.96 -10.40
C LEU A 267 -14.49 18.00 -10.49
N PHE A 268 -13.44 17.74 -11.28
CA PHE A 268 -12.21 18.54 -11.25
C PHE A 268 -11.72 19.03 -12.62
N GLY A 269 -12.47 18.76 -13.70
CA GLY A 269 -12.20 19.31 -15.04
C GLY A 269 -10.89 18.82 -15.66
N LEU A 270 -10.37 17.68 -15.20
CA LEU A 270 -9.14 17.12 -15.71
C LEU A 270 -9.31 16.63 -17.14
N GLN A 271 -8.31 16.85 -17.98
CA GLN A 271 -8.22 16.17 -19.26
C GLN A 271 -7.70 14.74 -19.06
N CYS A 272 -8.44 13.89 -18.33
CA CYS A 272 -8.08 12.49 -18.07
C CYS A 272 -8.21 11.56 -19.30
N LYS A 273 -8.44 12.12 -20.50
CA LYS A 273 -8.62 11.38 -21.77
C LYS A 273 -7.44 11.48 -22.72
N ASP A 274 -6.33 12.08 -22.30
CA ASP A 274 -5.16 12.23 -23.18
C ASP A 274 -4.28 10.97 -23.21
N LEU A 275 -3.55 10.81 -24.31
CA LEU A 275 -2.55 9.74 -24.46
C LEU A 275 -1.42 9.84 -23.42
N GLY A 276 -1.26 11.00 -22.76
CA GLY A 276 -0.31 11.23 -21.69
C GLY A 276 -0.62 10.40 -20.45
N PHE A 277 -1.90 10.37 -20.02
CA PHE A 277 -2.32 9.61 -18.84
C PHE A 277 -1.96 8.14 -18.95
N GLN A 278 -2.28 7.48 -20.07
CA GLN A 278 -2.01 6.04 -20.24
C GLN A 278 -0.50 5.76 -20.28
N ARG A 279 0.28 6.63 -20.94
CA ARG A 279 1.75 6.48 -20.96
C ARG A 279 2.33 6.56 -19.55
N ILE A 280 1.91 7.56 -18.76
CA ILE A 280 2.34 7.73 -17.38
C ILE A 280 1.84 6.58 -16.49
N PHE A 281 0.61 6.12 -16.69
CA PHE A 281 0.07 4.96 -16.00
C PHE A 281 0.94 3.72 -16.25
N ASN A 282 1.30 3.43 -17.50
CA ASN A 282 2.16 2.29 -17.82
C ASN A 282 3.56 2.42 -17.19
N LEU A 283 4.17 3.61 -17.17
CA LEU A 283 5.42 3.84 -16.45
C LEU A 283 5.27 3.61 -14.94
N GLN A 284 4.15 4.05 -14.37
CA GLN A 284 3.85 3.90 -12.96
C GLN A 284 3.58 2.43 -12.58
N VAL A 285 2.99 1.63 -13.48
CA VAL A 285 2.90 0.16 -13.35
C VAL A 285 4.28 -0.46 -13.25
N ILE A 286 5.18 -0.13 -14.18
CA ILE A 286 6.56 -0.63 -14.17
C ILE A 286 7.23 -0.29 -12.83
N GLN A 287 7.16 0.96 -12.40
CA GLN A 287 7.80 1.41 -11.16
C GLN A 287 7.20 0.75 -9.91
N ARG A 288 5.87 0.80 -9.76
CA ARG A 288 5.17 0.39 -8.53
C ARG A 288 5.14 -1.12 -8.34
N CYS A 289 4.90 -1.87 -9.42
CA CYS A 289 4.88 -3.33 -9.38
C CYS A 289 6.30 -3.89 -9.20
N PHE A 290 7.33 -3.29 -9.84
CA PHE A 290 8.72 -3.70 -9.60
C PHE A 290 9.15 -3.41 -8.15
N LYS A 291 8.78 -2.25 -7.59
CA LYS A 291 8.95 -1.94 -6.16
C LYS A 291 8.27 -2.99 -5.26
N ALA A 292 7.06 -3.44 -5.62
CA ALA A 292 6.34 -4.46 -4.85
C ALA A 292 7.10 -5.79 -4.84
N CYS A 293 7.57 -6.27 -5.99
CA CYS A 293 8.40 -7.47 -6.08
C CYS A 293 9.67 -7.34 -5.22
N GLY A 294 10.35 -6.20 -5.28
CA GLY A 294 11.49 -5.88 -4.41
C GLY A 294 11.17 -5.99 -2.92
N SER A 295 9.99 -5.49 -2.51
CA SER A 295 9.52 -5.55 -1.14
C SER A 295 9.26 -7.01 -0.72
N PHE A 296 8.58 -7.80 -1.55
CA PHE A 296 8.34 -9.22 -1.28
C PHE A 296 9.66 -10.00 -1.15
N SER A 297 10.60 -9.80 -2.07
CA SER A 297 11.94 -10.40 -1.99
C SER A 297 12.69 -9.97 -0.73
N SER A 298 12.55 -8.71 -0.30
CA SER A 298 13.22 -8.22 0.91
C SER A 298 12.69 -8.89 2.18
N PHE A 299 11.39 -9.19 2.25
CA PHE A 299 10.80 -9.88 3.40
C PHE A 299 11.38 -11.29 3.56
N TYR A 300 11.56 -11.99 2.44
CA TYR A 300 12.26 -13.26 2.42
C TYR A 300 13.74 -13.10 2.80
N ASN A 301 14.49 -12.24 2.11
CA ASN A 301 15.93 -12.07 2.31
C ASN A 301 16.32 -11.62 3.73
N THR A 302 15.47 -10.82 4.39
CA THR A 302 15.79 -10.22 5.69
C THR A 302 15.18 -10.98 6.87
N ARG A 303 14.03 -11.64 6.68
CA ARG A 303 13.24 -12.26 7.77
C ARG A 303 12.88 -13.73 7.51
N GLY A 304 13.21 -14.28 6.35
CA GLY A 304 12.81 -15.63 5.93
C GLY A 304 11.30 -15.76 5.70
N ASP A 305 10.60 -14.66 5.46
CA ASP A 305 9.15 -14.67 5.29
C ASP A 305 8.75 -15.05 3.87
N THR A 306 8.29 -16.29 3.70
CA THR A 306 7.94 -16.86 2.39
C THR A 306 6.53 -16.51 1.91
N ARG A 307 5.69 -15.88 2.74
CA ARG A 307 4.25 -15.67 2.46
C ARG A 307 3.97 -14.87 1.19
N TYR A 308 4.92 -14.03 0.77
CA TYR A 308 4.78 -13.10 -0.35
C TYR A 308 5.45 -13.58 -1.63
N LEU A 309 6.21 -14.68 -1.59
CA LEU A 309 6.97 -15.19 -2.73
C LEU A 309 6.05 -15.55 -3.92
N LYS A 310 4.88 -16.12 -3.63
CA LYS A 310 3.84 -16.43 -4.62
C LYS A 310 3.35 -15.22 -5.43
N TYR A 311 3.52 -13.99 -4.92
CA TYR A 311 3.08 -12.78 -5.61
C TYR A 311 4.14 -12.20 -6.55
N ILE A 312 5.40 -12.64 -6.46
CA ILE A 312 6.50 -12.09 -7.25
C ILE A 312 6.27 -12.33 -8.75
N ARG A 313 6.05 -13.59 -9.15
CA ARG A 313 5.88 -13.96 -10.57
C ARG A 313 4.74 -13.21 -11.27
N PRO A 314 3.46 -13.26 -10.81
CA PRO A 314 2.37 -12.57 -11.51
C PRO A 314 2.55 -11.04 -11.55
N THR A 315 3.19 -10.48 -10.51
CA THR A 315 3.51 -9.05 -10.48
C THR A 315 4.62 -8.70 -11.48
N LEU A 316 5.65 -9.54 -11.64
CA LEU A 316 6.70 -9.36 -12.64
C LEU A 316 6.19 -9.53 -14.08
N GLU A 317 5.30 -10.48 -14.33
CA GLU A 317 4.63 -10.61 -15.64
C GLU A 317 3.91 -9.32 -16.01
N THR A 318 3.30 -8.64 -15.04
CA THR A 318 2.70 -7.32 -15.24
C THR A 318 3.75 -6.26 -15.56
N VAL A 319 4.90 -6.23 -14.86
CA VAL A 319 6.00 -5.31 -15.19
C VAL A 319 6.50 -5.51 -16.62
N VAL A 320 6.76 -6.77 -17.01
CA VAL A 320 7.25 -7.12 -18.35
C VAL A 320 6.25 -6.73 -19.43
N ARG A 321 4.97 -7.03 -19.26
CA ARG A 321 3.90 -6.62 -20.20
C ARG A 321 3.88 -5.12 -20.42
N HIS A 322 4.03 -4.31 -19.36
CA HIS A 322 4.03 -2.86 -19.51
C HIS A 322 5.35 -2.30 -20.07
N LEU A 323 6.48 -3.00 -19.90
CA LEU A 323 7.75 -2.65 -20.55
C LEU A 323 7.69 -2.78 -22.08
N GLU A 324 6.82 -3.64 -22.64
CA GLU A 324 6.63 -3.77 -24.09
C GLU A 324 6.19 -2.46 -24.77
N HIS A 325 5.56 -1.55 -24.03
CA HIS A 325 5.18 -0.23 -24.52
C HIS A 325 6.36 0.77 -24.64
N PHE A 326 7.54 0.42 -24.12
CA PHE A 326 8.71 1.29 -24.06
C PHE A 326 9.96 0.58 -24.62
N PRO A 327 10.12 0.51 -25.95
CA PRO A 327 11.28 -0.12 -26.58
C PRO A 327 12.64 0.43 -26.09
N GLU A 328 12.68 1.69 -25.66
CA GLU A 328 13.85 2.32 -25.04
C GLU A 328 14.30 1.65 -23.73
N TYR A 329 13.42 0.90 -23.05
CA TYR A 329 13.71 0.15 -21.83
C TYR A 329 13.89 -1.34 -22.07
N LYS A 330 14.10 -1.76 -23.33
CA LYS A 330 14.30 -3.17 -23.70
C LYS A 330 15.33 -3.89 -22.81
N PHE A 331 16.43 -3.23 -22.45
CA PHE A 331 17.43 -3.84 -21.58
C PHE A 331 16.88 -4.26 -20.22
N PHE A 332 15.94 -3.48 -19.65
CA PHE A 332 15.29 -3.86 -18.40
C PHE A 332 14.35 -5.06 -18.60
N ALA A 333 13.59 -5.08 -19.69
CA ALA A 333 12.75 -6.23 -20.04
C ALA A 333 13.58 -7.51 -20.20
N ASP A 334 14.67 -7.44 -20.96
CA ASP A 334 15.57 -8.58 -21.24
C ASP A 334 16.19 -9.13 -19.95
N ILE A 335 16.52 -8.28 -18.97
CA ILE A 335 17.02 -8.76 -17.66
C ILE A 335 15.96 -9.58 -16.91
N LEU A 336 14.67 -9.23 -17.03
CA LEU A 336 13.59 -9.95 -16.37
C LEU A 336 13.22 -11.24 -17.12
N THR A 337 13.26 -11.24 -18.46
CA THR A 337 12.87 -12.41 -19.27
C THR A 337 14.01 -13.41 -19.44
N ASP A 338 15.23 -12.96 -19.72
CA ASP A 338 16.30 -13.85 -20.19
C ASP A 338 17.04 -14.54 -19.04
N ARG A 339 16.79 -14.10 -17.79
CA ARG A 339 17.46 -14.61 -16.59
C ARG A 339 16.58 -15.50 -15.72
N GLY A 340 15.45 -15.99 -16.24
CA GLY A 340 14.66 -17.02 -15.57
C GLY A 340 13.70 -16.49 -14.49
N PHE A 341 13.53 -15.17 -14.32
CA PHE A 341 12.65 -14.64 -13.27
C PHE A 341 11.19 -15.04 -13.48
N LEU A 342 10.74 -15.16 -14.74
CA LEU A 342 9.38 -15.58 -15.04
C LEU A 342 9.20 -17.09 -14.96
N GLU A 343 10.28 -17.87 -14.94
CA GLU A 343 10.29 -19.34 -14.88
C GLU A 343 10.54 -19.86 -13.46
N THR A 344 11.06 -19.00 -12.57
CA THR A 344 11.40 -19.34 -11.19
C THR A 344 10.16 -19.72 -10.39
N ASP A 345 10.22 -20.89 -9.74
CA ASP A 345 9.23 -21.30 -8.75
C ASP A 345 9.60 -20.68 -7.39
N TYR A 346 9.18 -19.43 -7.19
CA TYR A 346 9.46 -18.70 -5.95
C TYR A 346 8.84 -19.36 -4.72
N GLU A 347 7.79 -20.18 -4.87
CA GLU A 347 7.16 -20.87 -3.73
C GLU A 347 7.96 -22.08 -3.25
N ALA A 348 8.92 -22.55 -4.05
CA ALA A 348 9.83 -23.65 -3.70
C ALA A 348 11.11 -23.20 -2.98
N LEU A 349 11.34 -21.88 -2.83
CA LEU A 349 12.43 -21.29 -2.05
C LEU A 349 12.12 -21.34 -0.55
#